data_AF-A0A970IMF1-F1
#
_entry.id   AF-A0A970IMF1-F1
#
_cell.length_a   1.000
_cell.length_b   1.000
_cell.length_c   1.000
_cell.angle_alpha   90.00
_cell.angle_beta   90.00
_cell.angle_gamma   90.00
#
_symmetry.space_group_name_H-M   'P 1'
#
loop_
_entity.id
_entity.type
_entity.pdbx_description
1 polymer ?
#
loop_
_entity_poly.entity_id
_entity_poly.type
_entity_poly.pdbx_seq_one_letter_code
_entity_poly.pdbx_strand_id
1 'polypeptide(L)'
;MNARGETSVPAADRGRRAARSAAYGGIAAGLAALALLGVRLLPTADLALYAVASAAIALALIELSFRGAALSWLAASAVGALLAGWITAVPFVFFFGPYPLIKAAAESRIPSRVQSMAVKLLGADLLLGLLALVWLVLMGEGMPRLPLSWWALVLLAQPVVVLYDLALTMMVTLYVGRRHPAR
;
A
#
# COMPACT_ATOMS: atom_id res chain seq x y z
N MET A 1 9.57 46.16 -0.85
CA MET A 1 10.90 45.75 -1.35
C MET A 1 11.34 44.50 -0.59
N ASN A 2 12.04 43.63 -1.30
CA ASN A 2 12.23 42.20 -1.12
C ASN A 2 13.07 41.79 0.12
N ALA A 3 12.70 40.71 0.79
CA ALA A 3 13.64 39.78 1.44
C ALA A 3 12.93 38.45 1.73
N ARG A 4 12.69 37.65 0.69
CA ARG A 4 12.46 36.21 0.84
C ARG A 4 13.71 35.64 1.53
N GLY A 5 13.60 35.34 2.82
CA GLY A 5 14.57 34.54 3.55
C GLY A 5 14.57 33.13 2.96
N GLU A 6 15.43 32.91 1.98
CA GLU A 6 15.75 31.58 1.48
C GLU A 6 16.44 30.81 2.61
N THR A 7 15.66 30.04 3.36
CA THR A 7 16.17 29.00 4.26
C THR A 7 16.79 27.90 3.40
N SER A 8 18.01 28.15 2.91
CA SER A 8 18.82 27.14 2.24
C SER A 8 19.23 26.10 3.29
N VAL A 9 18.46 25.02 3.37
CA VAL A 9 18.77 23.87 4.24
C VAL A 9 20.22 23.45 3.96
N PRO A 10 21.12 23.43 4.97
CA PRO A 10 22.53 23.13 4.78
C PRO A 10 22.72 21.80 4.02
N ALA A 11 23.71 21.73 3.13
CA ALA A 11 23.94 20.54 2.29
C ALA A 11 24.13 19.24 3.12
N ALA A 12 24.73 19.36 4.31
CA ALA A 12 24.89 18.26 5.26
C ALA A 12 23.55 17.71 5.81
N ASP A 13 22.58 18.59 6.06
CA ASP A 13 21.25 18.21 6.55
C ASP A 13 20.42 17.50 5.47
N ARG A 14 20.64 17.86 4.20
CA ARG A 14 20.01 17.19 3.05
C ARG A 14 20.50 15.75 2.92
N GLY A 15 21.82 15.53 3.02
CA GLY A 15 22.42 14.19 2.98
C GLY A 15 21.92 13.30 4.13
N ARG A 16 21.85 13.84 5.35
CA ARG A 16 21.35 13.10 6.52
C ARG A 16 19.88 12.72 6.41
N ARG A 17 19.03 13.63 5.89
CA ARG A 17 17.61 13.35 5.62
C ARG A 17 17.41 12.28 4.54
N ALA A 18 18.19 12.36 3.46
CA ALA A 18 18.14 11.37 2.38
C ALA A 18 18.57 9.98 2.87
N ALA A 19 19.68 9.89 3.60
CA ALA A 19 20.15 8.62 4.19
C ALA A 19 19.12 8.01 5.15
N ARG A 20 18.52 8.84 6.02
CA ARG A 20 17.45 8.41 6.93
C ARG A 20 16.23 7.89 6.14
N SER A 21 15.81 8.63 5.12
CA SER A 21 14.68 8.22 4.27
C SER A 21 14.95 6.90 3.55
N ALA A 22 16.16 6.70 3.04
CA ALA A 22 16.56 5.47 2.38
C ALA A 22 16.59 4.28 3.36
N ALA A 23 17.08 4.48 4.58
CA ALA A 23 17.11 3.44 5.60
C ALA A 23 15.71 2.97 6.01
N TYR A 24 14.80 3.89 6.36
CA TYR A 24 13.42 3.52 6.71
C TYR A 24 12.67 2.91 5.52
N GLY A 25 12.86 3.46 4.32
CA GLY A 25 12.24 2.92 3.12
C GLY A 25 12.75 1.51 2.79
N GLY A 26 14.04 1.26 2.96
CA GLY A 26 14.65 -0.07 2.82
C GLY A 26 14.14 -1.07 3.84
N ILE A 27 13.99 -0.66 5.12
CA ILE A 27 13.42 -1.53 6.17
C ILE A 27 11.97 -1.89 5.83
N ALA A 28 11.14 -0.91 5.46
CA ALA A 28 9.75 -1.16 5.07
C ALA A 28 9.67 -2.07 3.84
N ALA A 29 10.52 -1.83 2.84
CA ALA A 29 10.57 -2.66 1.64
C ALA A 29 11.02 -4.09 1.93
N GLY A 30 12.02 -4.26 2.79
CA GLY A 30 12.50 -5.57 3.24
C GLY A 30 11.44 -6.34 4.03
N LEU A 31 10.74 -5.67 4.96
CA LEU A 31 9.62 -6.28 5.69
C LEU A 31 8.49 -6.71 4.76
N ALA A 32 8.11 -5.87 3.80
CA ALA A 32 7.11 -6.23 2.80
C ALA A 32 7.58 -7.42 1.94
N ALA A 33 8.82 -7.43 1.48
CA ALA A 33 9.37 -8.54 0.69
C ALA A 33 9.44 -9.85 1.50
N LEU A 34 9.78 -9.80 2.79
CA LEU A 34 9.76 -10.97 3.69
C LEU A 34 8.33 -11.50 3.89
N ALA A 35 7.35 -10.61 4.03
CA ALA A 35 5.95 -11.02 4.11
C ALA A 35 5.49 -11.70 2.82
N LEU A 36 5.90 -11.20 1.64
CA LEU A 36 5.63 -11.85 0.35
C LEU A 36 6.32 -13.20 0.21
N LEU A 37 7.56 -13.33 0.70
CA LEU A 37 8.21 -14.63 0.79
C LEU A 37 7.40 -15.58 1.70
N GLY A 38 6.87 -15.06 2.81
CA GLY A 38 5.93 -15.78 3.67
C GLY A 38 4.71 -16.31 2.90
N VAL A 39 4.09 -15.50 2.04
CA VAL A 39 2.96 -15.94 1.19
C VAL A 39 3.36 -17.14 0.34
N ARG A 40 4.55 -17.11 -0.26
CA ARG A 40 5.02 -18.22 -1.09
C ARG A 40 5.22 -19.53 -0.30
N LEU A 41 5.59 -19.41 0.97
CA LEU A 41 5.93 -20.53 1.86
C LEU A 41 4.71 -21.04 2.66
N LEU A 42 3.72 -20.20 2.96
CA LEU A 42 2.61 -20.47 3.85
C LEU A 42 1.25 -20.26 3.14
N PRO A 43 0.76 -21.26 2.39
CA PRO A 43 -0.45 -21.13 1.57
C PRO A 43 -1.76 -20.94 2.35
N THR A 44 -1.73 -21.04 3.68
CA THR A 44 -2.91 -20.91 4.55
C THR A 44 -3.22 -19.48 4.98
N ALA A 45 -2.27 -18.54 4.85
CA ALA A 45 -2.37 -17.20 5.45
C ALA A 45 -2.06 -16.05 4.47
N ASP A 46 -2.23 -16.27 3.17
CA ASP A 46 -1.84 -15.35 2.09
C ASP A 46 -2.39 -13.93 2.31
N LEU A 47 -3.70 -13.79 2.53
CA LEU A 47 -4.35 -12.49 2.73
C LEU A 47 -3.80 -11.73 3.94
N ALA A 48 -3.50 -12.44 5.03
CA ALA A 48 -2.95 -11.83 6.24
C ALA A 48 -1.51 -11.35 5.98
N LEU A 49 -0.71 -12.14 5.27
CA LEU A 49 0.68 -11.79 4.93
C LEU A 49 0.75 -10.64 3.91
N TYR A 50 -0.16 -10.59 2.94
CA TYR A 50 -0.31 -9.42 2.07
C TYR A 50 -0.74 -8.17 2.85
N ALA A 51 -1.61 -8.31 3.85
CA ALA A 51 -1.98 -7.20 4.72
C ALA A 51 -0.79 -6.72 5.57
N VAL A 52 0.08 -7.62 6.06
CA VAL A 52 1.33 -7.27 6.73
C VAL A 52 2.28 -6.53 5.77
N ALA A 53 2.43 -7.01 4.53
CA ALA A 53 3.23 -6.34 3.52
C ALA A 53 2.69 -4.92 3.24
N SER A 54 1.38 -4.76 3.15
CA SER A 54 0.73 -3.45 3.01
C SER A 54 0.96 -2.55 4.22
N ALA A 55 0.86 -3.09 5.43
CA ALA A 55 1.10 -2.34 6.66
C ALA A 55 2.53 -1.79 6.71
N ALA A 56 3.53 -2.53 6.19
CA ALA A 56 4.89 -2.01 6.07
C ALA A 56 4.97 -0.77 5.16
N ILE A 57 4.22 -0.75 4.05
CA ILE A 57 4.11 0.44 3.17
C ILE A 57 3.34 1.57 3.85
N ALA A 58 2.29 1.27 4.60
CA ALA A 58 1.56 2.26 5.39
C ALA A 58 2.44 2.90 6.48
N LEU A 59 3.31 2.13 7.13
CA LEU A 59 4.31 2.65 8.06
C LEU A 59 5.32 3.55 7.35
N ALA A 60 5.79 3.14 6.15
CA ALA A 60 6.65 3.98 5.33
C ALA A 60 5.98 5.32 4.98
N LEU A 61 4.67 5.34 4.72
CA LEU A 61 3.87 6.55 4.51
C LEU A 61 3.83 7.49 5.72
N ILE A 62 3.87 6.95 6.94
CA ILE A 62 3.89 7.75 8.18
C ILE A 62 5.29 8.34 8.42
N GLU A 63 6.35 7.57 8.16
CA GLU A 63 7.73 8.00 8.42
C GLU A 63 8.38 8.83 7.32
N LEU A 64 7.92 8.65 6.09
CA LEU A 64 8.52 9.22 4.89
C LEU A 64 7.55 10.17 4.20
N SER A 65 8.06 10.87 3.18
CA SER A 65 7.17 11.54 2.23
C SER A 65 6.42 10.51 1.37
N PHE A 66 5.30 10.93 0.77
CA PHE A 66 4.55 10.12 -0.19
C PHE A 66 5.44 9.49 -1.28
N ARG A 67 6.42 10.25 -1.79
CA ARG A 67 7.41 9.76 -2.77
C ARG A 67 8.32 8.68 -2.18
N GLY A 68 8.76 8.84 -0.93
CA GLY A 68 9.60 7.84 -0.24
C GLY A 68 8.85 6.52 -0.01
N ALA A 69 7.57 6.59 0.36
CA ALA A 69 6.74 5.40 0.51
C ALA A 69 6.45 4.72 -0.84
N ALA A 70 6.20 5.50 -1.90
CA ALA A 70 6.04 4.96 -3.25
C ALA A 70 7.31 4.24 -3.74
N LEU A 71 8.49 4.81 -3.50
CA LEU A 71 9.76 4.16 -3.82
C LEU A 71 9.96 2.88 -3.00
N SER A 72 9.55 2.88 -1.73
CA SER A 72 9.60 1.68 -0.87
C SER A 72 8.69 0.58 -1.39
N TRP A 73 7.49 0.92 -1.87
CA TRP A 73 6.58 -0.02 -2.52
C TRP A 73 7.16 -0.59 -3.82
N LEU A 74 7.75 0.24 -4.67
CA LEU A 74 8.42 -0.22 -5.90
C LEU A 74 9.60 -1.16 -5.60
N ALA A 75 10.42 -0.81 -4.61
CA ALA A 75 11.52 -1.65 -4.16
C ALA A 75 11.02 -3.00 -3.60
N ALA A 76 10.00 -2.96 -2.73
CA ALA A 76 9.35 -4.16 -2.19
C ALA A 76 8.76 -5.04 -3.29
N SER A 77 8.15 -4.43 -4.31
CA SER A 77 7.58 -5.11 -5.47
C SER A 77 8.64 -5.84 -6.27
N ALA A 78 9.75 -5.17 -6.58
CA ALA A 78 10.86 -5.77 -7.32
C ALA A 78 11.52 -6.91 -6.53
N VAL A 79 11.89 -6.65 -5.27
CA VAL A 79 12.54 -7.65 -4.41
C VAL A 79 11.59 -8.80 -4.11
N GLY A 80 10.32 -8.52 -3.81
CA GLY A 80 9.29 -9.52 -3.56
C GLY A 80 9.02 -10.40 -4.77
N ALA A 81 8.95 -9.84 -5.99
CA ALA A 81 8.81 -10.62 -7.21
C ALA A 81 10.01 -11.55 -7.46
N LEU A 82 11.23 -11.09 -7.14
CA LEU A 82 12.43 -11.92 -7.25
C LEU A 82 12.47 -13.04 -6.20
N LEU A 83 12.05 -12.79 -4.97
CA LEU A 83 12.13 -13.75 -3.87
C LEU A 83 10.96 -14.73 -3.82
N ALA A 84 9.73 -14.22 -3.94
CA ALA A 84 8.49 -14.99 -3.80
C ALA A 84 7.94 -15.49 -5.16
N GLY A 85 8.50 -14.99 -6.26
CA GLY A 85 8.04 -15.23 -7.63
C GLY A 85 7.06 -14.16 -8.12
N TRP A 86 7.07 -13.93 -9.44
CA TRP A 86 6.26 -12.90 -10.10
C TRP A 86 4.76 -13.05 -9.81
N ILE A 87 4.22 -14.28 -9.90
CA ILE A 87 2.79 -14.55 -9.70
C ILE A 87 2.35 -14.19 -8.26
N THR A 88 3.18 -14.53 -7.26
CA THR A 88 2.94 -14.19 -5.86
C THR A 88 3.03 -12.69 -5.60
N ALA A 89 3.84 -11.95 -6.36
CA ALA A 89 3.95 -10.51 -6.17
C ALA A 89 2.75 -9.74 -6.76
N VAL A 90 2.03 -10.28 -7.74
CA VAL A 90 0.95 -9.60 -8.47
C VAL A 90 -0.11 -8.98 -7.53
N PRO A 91 -0.70 -9.70 -6.55
CA PRO A 91 -1.68 -9.09 -5.64
C PRO A 91 -1.11 -7.91 -4.84
N PHE A 92 0.17 -7.96 -4.48
CA PHE A 92 0.84 -6.88 -3.79
C PHE A 92 1.11 -5.68 -4.69
N VAL A 93 1.62 -5.92 -5.90
CA VAL A 93 1.92 -4.86 -6.85
C VAL A 93 0.64 -4.11 -7.23
N PHE A 94 -0.45 -4.81 -7.50
CA PHE A 94 -1.65 -4.18 -8.05
C PHE A 94 -2.70 -3.77 -7.01
N PHE A 95 -2.69 -4.33 -5.80
CA PHE A 95 -3.69 -4.00 -4.78
C PHE A 95 -3.07 -3.61 -3.44
N PHE A 96 -2.41 -4.54 -2.75
CA PHE A 96 -2.03 -4.32 -1.34
C PHE A 96 -0.96 -3.22 -1.15
N GLY A 97 -0.04 -3.07 -2.10
CA GLY A 97 0.98 -2.04 -2.10
C GLY A 97 0.48 -0.63 -2.42
N PRO A 98 -0.24 -0.40 -3.54
CA PRO A 98 -0.71 0.94 -3.91
C PRO A 98 -1.89 1.43 -3.05
N TYR A 99 -2.68 0.55 -2.44
CA TYR A 99 -3.88 0.95 -1.71
C TYR A 99 -3.61 1.93 -0.53
N PRO A 100 -2.65 1.70 0.38
CA PRO A 100 -2.29 2.68 1.41
C PRO A 100 -1.94 4.06 0.86
N LEU A 101 -1.32 4.13 -0.33
CA LEU A 101 -0.99 5.40 -0.98
C LEU A 101 -2.25 6.11 -1.47
N ILE A 102 -3.16 5.40 -2.14
CA ILE A 102 -4.44 5.97 -2.58
C ILE A 102 -5.25 6.45 -1.38
N LYS A 103 -5.32 5.65 -0.32
CA LYS A 103 -5.98 6.01 0.93
C LYS A 103 -5.42 7.30 1.51
N ALA A 104 -4.10 7.40 1.67
CA ALA A 104 -3.46 8.60 2.20
C ALA A 104 -3.68 9.83 1.31
N ALA A 105 -3.68 9.66 -0.02
CA ALA A 105 -3.97 10.73 -0.96
C ALA A 105 -5.43 11.20 -0.88
N ALA A 106 -6.38 10.27 -0.71
CA ALA A 106 -7.80 10.59 -0.57
C ALA A 106 -8.10 11.32 0.74
N GLU A 107 -7.49 10.87 1.85
CA GLU A 107 -7.65 11.50 3.18
C GLU A 107 -7.01 12.89 3.26
N SER A 108 -5.87 13.09 2.60
CA SER A 108 -5.15 14.39 2.64
C SER A 108 -5.79 15.47 1.77
N ARG A 109 -6.48 15.10 0.68
CA ARG A 109 -7.03 16.07 -0.29
C ARG A 109 -8.52 16.35 -0.13
N ILE A 110 -9.28 15.47 0.51
CA ILE A 110 -10.74 15.54 0.55
C ILE A 110 -11.20 15.77 2.00
N PRO A 111 -11.68 16.97 2.34
CA PRO A 111 -12.13 17.29 3.70
C PRO A 111 -13.47 16.64 4.07
N SER A 112 -14.31 16.33 3.07
CA SER A 112 -15.60 15.67 3.31
C SER A 112 -15.43 14.17 3.51
N ARG A 113 -15.89 13.66 4.67
CA ARG A 113 -15.81 12.24 5.04
C ARG A 113 -16.52 11.32 4.03
N VAL A 114 -17.65 11.77 3.49
CA VAL A 114 -18.44 11.01 2.50
C VAL A 114 -17.71 10.93 1.16
N GLN A 115 -17.17 12.06 0.69
CA GLN A 115 -16.42 12.08 -0.57
C GLN A 115 -15.10 11.31 -0.48
N SER A 116 -14.41 11.40 0.66
CA SER A 116 -13.18 10.63 0.92
C SER A 116 -13.46 9.13 0.90
N MET A 117 -14.57 8.69 1.53
CA MET A 117 -14.99 7.29 1.50
C MET A 117 -15.32 6.82 0.08
N ALA A 118 -16.05 7.63 -0.70
CA ALA A 118 -16.38 7.30 -2.08
C ALA A 118 -15.11 7.12 -2.95
N VAL A 119 -14.13 8.02 -2.82
CA VAL A 119 -12.86 7.92 -3.57
C VAL A 119 -12.04 6.70 -3.14
N LYS A 120 -12.05 6.34 -1.86
CA LYS A 120 -11.37 5.12 -1.37
C LYS A 120 -12.00 3.85 -1.93
N LEU A 121 -13.33 3.75 -1.91
CA LEU A 121 -14.08 2.61 -2.46
C LEU A 121 -13.86 2.49 -3.97
N LEU A 122 -14.03 3.59 -4.71
CA LEU A 122 -13.76 3.61 -6.15
C LEU A 122 -12.30 3.26 -6.45
N GLY A 123 -11.34 3.77 -5.66
CA GLY A 123 -9.94 3.41 -5.79
C GLY A 123 -9.70 1.91 -5.55
N ALA A 124 -10.34 1.33 -4.54
CA ALA A 124 -10.25 -0.10 -4.27
C ALA A 124 -10.82 -0.94 -5.42
N ASP A 125 -12.00 -0.58 -5.92
CA ASP A 125 -12.67 -1.27 -7.02
C ASP A 125 -11.84 -1.20 -8.30
N LEU A 126 -11.23 -0.04 -8.59
CA LEU A 126 -10.33 0.12 -9.72
C LEU A 126 -9.08 -0.76 -9.58
N LEU A 127 -8.47 -0.83 -8.40
CA LEU A 127 -7.31 -1.69 -8.16
C LEU A 127 -7.69 -3.18 -8.24
N LEU A 128 -8.86 -3.58 -7.74
CA LEU A 128 -9.37 -4.95 -7.86
C LEU A 128 -9.67 -5.32 -9.31
N GLY A 129 -10.30 -4.41 -10.05
CA GLY A 129 -10.56 -4.59 -11.49
C GLY A 129 -9.26 -4.72 -12.28
N LEU A 130 -8.26 -3.90 -11.96
CA LEU A 130 -6.93 -3.99 -12.57
C LEU A 130 -6.24 -5.31 -12.22
N LEU A 131 -6.27 -5.72 -10.95
CA LEU A 131 -5.73 -7.01 -10.51
C LEU A 131 -6.38 -8.18 -11.25
N ALA A 132 -7.70 -8.16 -11.40
CA ALA A 132 -8.42 -9.20 -12.12
C ALA A 132 -8.12 -9.20 -13.62
N LEU A 133 -7.95 -8.03 -14.25
CA LEU A 133 -7.53 -7.91 -15.64
C LEU A 133 -6.12 -8.48 -15.85
N VAL A 134 -5.17 -8.14 -14.98
CA VAL A 134 -3.82 -8.69 -15.01
C VAL A 134 -3.85 -10.20 -14.84
N TRP A 135 -4.65 -10.71 -13.90
CA TRP A 135 -4.80 -12.14 -13.68
C TRP A 135 -5.34 -12.87 -14.91
N LEU A 136 -6.33 -12.29 -15.59
CA LEU A 136 -6.90 -12.82 -16.83
C LEU A 136 -5.82 -12.94 -17.92
N VAL A 137 -5.06 -11.86 -18.15
CA VAL A 137 -4.02 -11.83 -19.17
C VAL A 137 -2.91 -12.83 -18.87
N LEU A 138 -2.53 -12.98 -17.60
CA LEU A 138 -1.47 -13.91 -17.19
C LEU A 138 -1.87 -15.38 -17.29
N MET A 139 -3.12 -15.73 -16.97
CA MET A 139 -3.58 -17.11 -16.99
C MET A 139 -3.95 -17.60 -18.39
N GLY A 140 -4.15 -16.71 -19.36
CA GLY A 140 -4.35 -17.04 -20.77
C GLY A 140 -5.65 -17.80 -21.08
N GLU A 141 -6.31 -18.35 -20.06
CA GLU A 141 -7.67 -18.83 -20.13
C GLU A 141 -8.59 -17.60 -20.16
N GLY A 142 -9.54 -17.60 -21.11
CA GLY A 142 -10.63 -16.62 -21.08
C GLY A 142 -11.30 -16.60 -19.72
N MET A 143 -12.05 -15.52 -19.43
CA MET A 143 -12.65 -15.28 -18.11
C MET A 143 -13.22 -16.57 -17.53
N PRO A 144 -12.70 -17.07 -16.39
CA PRO A 144 -13.14 -18.34 -15.84
C PRO A 144 -14.67 -18.26 -15.70
N ARG A 145 -15.37 -19.25 -16.27
CA ARG A 145 -16.83 -19.38 -16.12
C ARG A 145 -17.11 -19.76 -14.69
N LEU A 146 -16.99 -18.78 -13.79
CA LEU A 146 -17.34 -18.93 -12.41
C LEU A 146 -18.86 -19.15 -12.34
N PRO A 147 -19.34 -20.01 -11.44
CA PRO A 147 -20.78 -20.22 -11.24
C PRO A 147 -21.47 -18.96 -10.70
N LEU A 148 -20.69 -17.96 -10.29
CA LEU A 148 -21.12 -16.67 -9.78
C LEU A 148 -21.01 -15.61 -10.88
N SER A 149 -22.07 -14.81 -11.02
CA SER A 149 -22.06 -13.59 -11.84
C SER A 149 -20.91 -12.67 -11.40
N TRP A 150 -20.26 -12.00 -12.37
CA TRP A 150 -19.20 -11.02 -12.10
C TRP A 150 -19.62 -9.97 -11.05
N TRP A 151 -20.89 -9.55 -11.11
CA TRP A 151 -21.49 -8.63 -10.15
C TRP A 151 -21.51 -9.19 -8.72
N ALA A 152 -21.69 -10.50 -8.56
CA ALA A 152 -21.67 -11.14 -7.26
C ALA A 152 -20.27 -11.16 -6.64
N LEU A 153 -19.21 -11.30 -7.44
CA LEU A 153 -17.82 -11.23 -6.96
C LEU A 153 -17.46 -9.83 -6.48
N VAL A 154 -17.85 -8.79 -7.25
CA VAL A 154 -17.64 -7.39 -6.85
C VAL A 154 -18.38 -7.10 -5.54
N LEU A 155 -19.63 -7.56 -5.40
CA LEU A 155 -20.40 -7.42 -4.16
C LEU A 155 -19.75 -8.15 -2.98
N LEU A 156 -19.19 -9.35 -3.21
CA LEU A 156 -18.51 -10.12 -2.15
C LEU A 156 -17.17 -9.49 -1.74
N ALA A 157 -16.50 -8.79 -2.66
CA ALA A 157 -15.24 -8.11 -2.38
C ALA A 157 -15.42 -6.86 -1.51
N GLN A 158 -16.57 -6.17 -1.60
CA GLN A 158 -16.85 -4.95 -0.81
C GLN A 158 -16.61 -5.12 0.70
N PRO A 159 -17.21 -6.11 1.41
CA PRO A 159 -16.97 -6.27 2.83
C PRO A 159 -15.50 -6.55 3.16
N VAL A 160 -14.76 -7.25 2.29
CA VAL A 160 -13.33 -7.53 2.47
C VAL A 160 -12.50 -6.26 2.34
N VAL A 161 -12.80 -5.43 1.35
CA VAL A 161 -12.16 -4.11 1.15
C VAL A 161 -12.42 -3.20 2.35
N VAL A 162 -13.67 -3.14 2.82
CA VAL A 162 -14.04 -2.33 3.99
C VAL A 162 -13.32 -2.81 5.25
N LEU A 163 -13.28 -4.13 5.48
CA LEU A 163 -12.56 -4.72 6.61
C LEU A 163 -11.06 -4.38 6.55
N TYR A 164 -10.47 -4.44 5.36
CA TYR A 164 -9.08 -4.09 5.14
C TYR A 164 -8.81 -2.58 5.35
N ASP A 165 -9.69 -1.69 4.88
CA ASP A 165 -9.57 -0.24 5.14
C ASP A 165 -9.63 0.06 6.64
N LEU A 166 -10.52 -0.62 7.36
CA LEU A 166 -10.64 -0.49 8.81
C LEU A 166 -9.37 -0.97 9.51
N ALA A 167 -8.84 -2.13 9.13
CA ALA A 167 -7.59 -2.66 9.67
C ALA A 167 -6.41 -1.70 9.44
N LEU A 168 -6.30 -1.12 8.24
CA LEU A 168 -5.30 -0.10 7.94
C LEU A 168 -5.50 1.17 8.77
N THR A 169 -6.74 1.63 8.94
CA THR A 169 -7.04 2.80 9.79
C THR A 169 -6.60 2.55 11.21
N MET A 170 -6.98 1.41 11.80
CA MET A 170 -6.59 1.03 13.16
C MET A 170 -5.08 0.96 13.31
N MET A 171 -4.37 0.36 12.35
CA MET A 171 -2.92 0.27 12.38
C MET A 171 -2.26 1.66 12.39
N VAL A 172 -2.71 2.55 11.50
CA VAL A 172 -2.21 3.93 11.43
C VAL A 172 -2.52 4.69 12.72
N THR A 173 -3.74 4.60 13.23
CA THR A 173 -4.14 5.28 14.48
C THR A 173 -3.37 4.77 15.69
N LEU A 174 -3.17 3.45 15.83
CA LEU A 174 -2.36 2.87 16.91
C LEU A 174 -0.90 3.33 16.85
N TYR A 175 -0.35 3.41 15.64
CA TYR A 175 1.03 3.86 15.46
C TYR A 175 1.20 5.34 15.79
N VAL A 176 0.31 6.20 15.28
CA VAL A 176 0.34 7.65 15.54
C VAL A 176 0.03 7.96 17.01
N GLY A 177 -0.95 7.28 17.61
CA GLY A 177 -1.31 7.45 19.02
C GLY A 177 -0.19 7.06 19.99
N ARG A 178 0.68 6.12 19.62
CA ARG A 178 1.89 5.81 20.40
C ARG A 178 2.98 6.87 20.32
N ARG A 179 3.01 7.69 19.27
CA ARG A 179 3.99 8.78 19.10
C ARG A 179 3.58 10.09 19.75
N HIS A 180 2.28 10.30 19.93
CA HIS A 180 1.74 11.41 20.68
C HIS A 180 0.85 10.89 21.80
N PRO A 181 1.40 10.49 22.97
CA PRO A 181 0.58 10.37 24.15
C PRO A 181 -0.09 11.73 24.36
N ALA A 182 -1.42 11.73 24.42
CA ALA A 182 -2.25 12.91 24.59
C ALA A 182 -1.64 13.86 25.63
N ARG A 183 -1.38 15.09 25.20
CA ARG A 183 -1.36 16.23 26.11
C ARG A 183 -2.75 16.85 26.07
#